data_AF-A0A0D2RDP4-F1
#
_entry.id   AF-A0A0D2RDP4-F1
#
_cell.length_a   1.000
_cell.length_b   1.000
_cell.length_c   1.000
_cell.angle_alpha   90.00
_cell.angle_beta   90.00
_cell.angle_gamma   90.00
#
_symmetry.space_group_name_H-M   'P 1'
#
loop_
_entity.id
_entity.type
_entity.pdbx_description
1 polymer ?
#
loop_
_entity_poly.entity_id
_entity_poly.type
_entity_poly.pdbx_seq_one_letter_code
_entity_poly.pdbx_strand_id
1 'polypeptide(L)'
;MAEAFVSAVMGEVASKAASVAVEMISLGWGFKDEMQRLGNSLEMIGAFLRDAEGNQKQMNSVKLWLKRLRDVAYEADEVLDEIAYEFLRKKVETGDQMLRKVRDLPSTVTFQHNMANKVKDILTSLDDLNKIAKDYGLQQLAVDQRIFIPSNVETVSFLDDSNIVGKKNDVSKVADMLVSPQDDRTVSVVPIVGMAGIGKTTLARLVYHDVDVERRFDVRFWVCVSDDFNVKRILREILEHDMNYQHTSIPQNLNALTAKLKGKIEQAKRGNEQIKYLLVLDDVWNVEQWDELMWCLEGVNKNRGNKVIVTTRIEDVALKVETLPNQRHQPGKLKDEECWSIIKEKACGDSPISPSLVLIGEEIAKQCHGMPLAAKVIGGTMRKIERSRGAWLKIQKSDVWDSVYSVLRLSFDHLSSPCLKKCFAYCA
;
A
#
# COMPACT_ATOMS: atom_id res chain seq x y z
N MET A 1 8.45 -6.61 1.43
CA MET A 1 8.88 -6.05 2.74
C MET A 1 10.37 -6.23 2.98
N ALA A 2 10.92 -7.45 2.98
CA ALA A 2 12.37 -7.65 3.19
C ALA A 2 13.24 -6.95 2.12
N GLU A 3 12.88 -7.04 0.84
CA GLU A 3 13.61 -6.37 -0.26
C GLU A 3 13.63 -4.85 -0.13
N ALA A 4 12.45 -4.23 0.06
CA ALA A 4 12.30 -2.80 0.29
C ALA A 4 13.08 -2.28 1.51
N PHE A 5 13.06 -3.05 2.60
CA PHE A 5 13.82 -2.73 3.79
C PHE A 5 15.32 -2.79 3.51
N VAL A 6 15.82 -3.87 2.89
CA VAL A 6 17.24 -4.03 2.58
C VAL A 6 17.71 -2.98 1.56
N SER A 7 16.91 -2.63 0.55
CA SER A 7 17.23 -1.55 -0.40
C SER A 7 17.37 -0.20 0.31
N ALA A 8 16.47 0.10 1.24
CA ALA A 8 16.50 1.35 1.99
C ALA A 8 17.68 1.45 2.98
N VAL A 9 18.11 0.31 3.56
CA VAL A 9 19.34 0.23 4.35
C VAL A 9 20.57 0.43 3.44
N MET A 10 20.62 -0.25 2.29
CA MET A 10 21.73 -0.13 1.34
C MET A 10 21.94 1.30 0.83
N GLY A 11 20.86 2.01 0.51
CA GLY A 11 20.94 3.41 0.08
C GLY A 11 21.55 4.33 1.15
N GLU A 12 21.26 4.07 2.42
CA GLU A 12 21.80 4.84 3.55
C GLU A 12 23.28 4.55 3.77
N VAL A 13 23.67 3.27 3.78
CA VAL A 13 25.08 2.85 3.91
C VAL A 13 25.90 3.38 2.72
N ALA A 14 25.36 3.36 1.50
CA ALA A 14 26.01 3.94 0.32
C ALA A 14 26.21 5.46 0.45
N SER A 15 25.19 6.19 0.91
CA SER A 15 25.29 7.63 1.12
C SER A 15 26.31 7.97 2.21
N LYS A 16 26.35 7.18 3.30
CA LYS A 16 27.33 7.32 4.38
C LYS A 16 28.75 7.01 3.89
N ALA A 17 28.93 5.95 3.10
CA ALA A 17 30.22 5.61 2.49
C ALA A 17 30.75 6.74 1.58
N ALA A 18 29.88 7.37 0.79
CA ALA A 18 30.24 8.51 -0.04
C ALA A 18 30.69 9.72 0.82
N SER A 19 29.96 10.02 1.90
CA SER A 19 30.34 11.09 2.84
C SER A 19 31.70 10.83 3.49
N VAL A 20 31.91 9.61 4.00
CA VAL A 20 33.16 9.20 4.66
C VAL A 20 34.33 9.20 3.66
N ALA A 21 34.11 8.80 2.40
CA ALA A 21 35.15 8.87 1.37
C ALA A 21 35.61 10.31 1.09
N VAL A 22 34.69 11.28 1.13
CA VAL A 22 35.02 12.72 0.99
C VAL A 22 35.85 13.19 2.18
N GLU A 23 35.50 12.77 3.40
CA GLU A 23 36.25 13.09 4.62
C GLU A 23 37.66 12.49 4.61
N MET A 24 37.84 11.25 4.12
CA MET A 24 39.15 10.62 3.98
C MET A 24 40.10 11.34 3.01
N ILE A 25 39.58 11.90 1.92
CA ILE A 25 40.37 12.72 0.97
C ILE A 25 41.02 13.89 1.71
N SER A 26 40.28 14.52 2.63
CA SER A 26 40.79 15.67 3.39
C SER A 26 41.90 15.31 4.39
N LEU A 27 41.99 14.04 4.82
CA LEU A 27 42.99 13.55 5.78
C LEU A 27 44.15 12.77 5.14
N GLY A 28 44.16 12.55 3.82
CA GLY A 28 45.23 11.85 3.11
C GLY A 28 45.32 10.35 3.42
N TRP A 29 44.20 9.67 3.67
CA TRP A 29 44.17 8.23 3.96
C TRP A 29 44.28 7.38 2.68
N GLY A 30 45.02 6.26 2.75
CA GLY A 30 45.48 5.49 1.58
C GLY A 30 44.55 4.41 1.02
N PHE A 31 43.28 4.32 1.44
CA PHE A 31 42.33 3.28 0.99
C PHE A 31 41.01 3.88 0.44
N LYS A 32 41.12 5.05 -0.17
CA LYS A 32 40.02 5.79 -0.79
C LYS A 32 39.35 4.98 -1.91
N ASP A 33 40.14 4.28 -2.71
CA ASP A 33 39.65 3.53 -3.86
C ASP A 33 38.74 2.38 -3.41
N GLU A 34 39.08 1.72 -2.29
CA GLU A 34 38.27 0.70 -1.65
C GLU A 34 36.94 1.27 -1.13
N MET A 35 36.96 2.47 -0.53
CA MET A 35 35.75 3.15 -0.06
C MET A 35 34.82 3.58 -1.20
N GLN A 36 35.38 4.10 -2.29
CA GLN A 36 34.60 4.44 -3.48
C GLN A 36 33.99 3.19 -4.13
N ARG A 37 34.74 2.09 -4.18
CA ARG A 37 34.24 0.79 -4.64
C ARG A 37 33.11 0.27 -3.75
N LEU A 38 33.21 0.44 -2.43
CA LEU A 38 32.16 0.04 -1.49
C LEU A 38 30.88 0.82 -1.75
N GLY A 39 30.97 2.16 -1.86
CA GLY A 39 29.82 3.02 -2.20
C GLY A 39 29.14 2.62 -3.51
N ASN A 40 29.92 2.46 -4.59
CA ASN A 40 29.40 2.06 -5.89
C ASN A 40 28.72 0.67 -5.86
N SER A 41 29.28 -0.27 -5.10
CA SER A 41 28.74 -1.62 -4.98
C SER A 41 27.40 -1.62 -4.23
N LEU A 42 27.32 -0.89 -3.12
CA LEU A 42 26.09 -0.74 -2.34
C LEU A 42 24.98 -0.02 -3.12
N GLU A 43 25.34 1.00 -3.91
CA GLU A 43 24.40 1.72 -4.78
C GLU A 43 23.83 0.82 -5.88
N MET A 44 24.71 0.07 -6.56
CA MET A 44 24.31 -0.88 -7.61
C MET A 44 23.40 -1.99 -7.07
N ILE A 45 23.71 -2.51 -5.88
CA ILE A 45 22.89 -3.50 -5.18
C ILE A 45 21.54 -2.89 -4.76
N GLY A 46 21.55 -1.66 -4.23
CA GLY A 46 20.33 -0.94 -3.88
C GLY A 46 19.40 -0.73 -5.07
N ALA A 47 19.96 -0.41 -6.24
CA ALA A 47 19.22 -0.29 -7.51
C ALA A 47 18.65 -1.63 -7.97
N PHE A 48 19.46 -2.69 -7.98
CA PHE A 48 19.00 -4.04 -8.32
C PHE A 48 17.84 -4.51 -7.44
N LEU A 49 17.90 -4.24 -6.13
CA LEU A 49 16.83 -4.59 -5.21
C LEU A 49 15.52 -3.83 -5.49
N ARG A 50 15.58 -2.55 -5.89
CA ARG A 50 14.39 -1.79 -6.31
C ARG A 50 13.78 -2.36 -7.58
N ASP A 51 14.63 -2.73 -8.55
CA ASP A 51 14.15 -3.32 -9.81
C ASP A 51 13.55 -4.73 -9.60
N ALA A 52 14.02 -5.45 -8.57
CA ALA A 52 13.52 -6.78 -8.20
C ALA A 52 12.19 -6.75 -7.39
N GLU A 53 11.72 -5.60 -6.90
CA GLU A 53 10.53 -5.48 -6.02
C GLU A 53 9.19 -5.95 -6.63
N GLY A 54 9.16 -6.32 -7.92
CA GLY A 54 7.96 -6.76 -8.64
C GLY A 54 7.82 -8.27 -8.92
N ASN A 55 8.86 -9.10 -8.73
CA ASN A 55 8.84 -10.48 -9.21
C ASN A 55 8.59 -11.50 -8.11
N GLN A 56 7.33 -11.95 -8.05
CA GLN A 56 6.79 -12.78 -6.99
C GLN A 56 6.84 -14.27 -7.34
N LYS A 57 8.03 -14.88 -7.39
CA LYS A 57 8.17 -16.34 -7.24
C LYS A 57 9.37 -16.72 -6.36
N GLN A 58 9.12 -17.74 -5.54
CA GLN A 58 9.95 -18.34 -4.50
C GLN A 58 11.44 -18.49 -4.82
N MET A 59 12.29 -18.35 -3.80
CA MET A 59 13.11 -19.44 -3.27
C MET A 59 13.62 -19.08 -1.86
N ASN A 60 13.78 -20.06 -0.96
CA ASN A 60 14.48 -19.88 0.32
C ASN A 60 15.92 -19.33 0.13
N SER A 61 16.53 -19.57 -1.04
CA SER A 61 17.84 -19.04 -1.42
C SER A 61 17.83 -17.51 -1.58
N VAL A 62 16.77 -16.90 -2.12
CA VAL A 62 16.64 -15.43 -2.23
C VAL A 62 16.50 -14.80 -0.84
N LYS A 63 15.65 -15.38 0.02
CA LYS A 63 15.49 -14.90 1.41
C LYS A 63 16.80 -15.02 2.20
N LEU A 64 17.54 -16.12 2.01
CA LEU A 64 18.85 -16.32 2.64
C LEU A 64 19.91 -15.35 2.08
N TRP A 65 19.90 -15.11 0.78
CA TRP A 65 20.79 -14.16 0.11
C TRP A 65 20.53 -12.73 0.59
N LEU A 66 19.26 -12.29 0.64
CA LEU A 66 18.85 -10.99 1.19
C LEU A 66 19.23 -10.84 2.67
N LYS A 67 19.11 -11.91 3.46
CA LYS A 67 19.54 -11.91 4.86
C LYS A 67 21.05 -11.67 4.96
N ARG A 68 21.86 -12.44 4.22
CA ARG A 68 23.33 -12.28 4.22
C ARG A 68 23.74 -10.90 3.72
N LEU A 69 23.06 -10.41 2.69
CA LEU A 69 23.30 -9.10 2.13
C LEU A 69 23.01 -7.97 3.15
N ARG A 70 21.94 -8.11 3.93
CA ARG A 70 21.62 -7.20 5.03
C ARG A 70 22.68 -7.26 6.14
N ASP A 71 23.15 -8.46 6.49
CA ASP A 71 24.15 -8.63 7.54
C ASP A 71 25.48 -7.94 7.12
N VAL A 72 25.89 -8.04 5.85
CA VAL A 72 27.04 -7.30 5.28
C VAL A 72 26.81 -5.79 5.27
N ALA A 73 25.57 -5.33 5.05
CA ALA A 73 25.24 -3.90 5.10
C ALA A 73 25.39 -3.33 6.51
N TYR A 74 24.98 -4.08 7.54
CA TYR A 74 25.16 -3.67 8.94
C TYR A 74 26.64 -3.63 9.32
N GLU A 75 27.42 -4.64 8.92
CA GLU A 75 28.87 -4.64 9.13
C GLU A 75 29.54 -3.43 8.45
N ALA A 76 29.11 -3.08 7.24
CA ALA A 76 29.57 -1.87 6.56
C ALA A 76 29.17 -0.59 7.32
N ASP A 77 27.94 -0.49 7.83
CA ASP A 77 27.48 0.66 8.59
C ASP A 77 28.28 0.90 9.88
N GLU A 78 28.59 -0.19 10.61
CA GLU A 78 29.43 -0.18 11.81
C GLU A 78 30.86 0.29 11.50
N VAL A 79 31.47 -0.25 10.43
CA VAL A 79 32.82 0.16 10.00
C VAL A 79 32.83 1.63 9.56
N LEU A 80 31.79 2.11 8.90
CA LEU A 80 31.64 3.51 8.51
C LEU A 80 31.49 4.43 9.74
N ASP A 81 30.80 4.00 10.80
CA ASP A 81 30.71 4.75 12.06
C ASP A 81 32.07 4.82 12.77
N GLU A 82 32.81 3.71 12.83
CA GLU A 82 34.16 3.68 13.42
C GLU A 82 35.08 4.69 12.70
N ILE A 83 35.02 4.73 11.37
CA ILE A 83 35.81 5.66 10.56
C ILE A 83 35.37 7.11 10.77
N ALA A 84 34.06 7.38 10.74
CA ALA A 84 33.52 8.73 10.91
C ALA A 84 33.83 9.28 12.31
N TYR A 85 33.75 8.45 13.34
CA TYR A 85 34.15 8.79 14.70
C TYR A 85 35.63 9.19 14.78
N GLU A 86 36.50 8.44 14.13
CA GLU A 86 37.94 8.69 14.11
C GLU A 86 38.33 9.96 13.34
N PHE A 87 37.60 10.25 12.26
CA PHE A 87 37.69 11.53 11.57
C PHE A 87 37.34 12.70 12.50
N LEU A 88 36.19 12.62 13.18
CA LEU A 88 35.75 13.64 14.13
C LEU A 88 36.74 13.82 15.28
N ARG A 89 37.25 12.72 15.85
CA ARG A 89 38.25 12.75 16.91
C ARG A 89 39.50 13.49 16.46
N LYS A 90 40.03 13.19 15.27
CA LYS A 90 41.21 13.89 14.73
C LYS A 90 40.97 15.37 14.47
N LYS A 91 39.79 15.75 14.00
CA LYS A 91 39.44 17.15 13.78
C LYS A 91 39.44 17.94 15.11
N VAL A 92 38.98 17.32 16.20
CA VAL A 92 39.02 17.89 17.55
C VAL A 92 40.47 17.96 18.06
N GLU A 93 41.24 16.88 17.93
CA GLU A 93 42.66 16.83 18.34
C GLU A 93 43.55 17.84 17.58
N THR A 94 43.23 18.14 16.31
CA THR A 94 43.98 19.13 15.50
C THR A 94 43.57 20.57 15.82
N GLY A 95 42.37 20.77 16.38
CA GLY A 95 41.84 22.10 16.75
C GLY A 95 42.23 22.57 18.15
N ASP A 96 42.60 21.66 19.06
CA ASP A 96 42.97 21.98 20.44
C ASP A 96 44.47 21.70 20.68
N GLN A 97 45.29 22.75 20.75
CA GLN A 97 46.75 22.65 20.87
C GLN A 97 47.25 22.15 22.25
N MET A 98 46.38 21.67 23.14
CA MET A 98 46.79 21.23 24.48
C MET A 98 46.10 19.96 24.97
N LEU A 99 46.54 18.77 24.54
CA LEU A 99 46.48 17.59 25.41
C LEU A 99 47.71 16.69 25.28
N ARG A 100 48.48 16.65 26.37
CA ARG A 100 49.58 15.71 26.60
C ARG A 100 49.01 14.29 26.80
N LYS A 101 49.62 13.33 26.10
CA LYS A 101 49.80 11.91 26.48
C LYS A 101 48.55 11.16 26.96
N VAL A 102 47.87 10.50 26.02
CA VAL A 102 47.26 9.18 26.27
C VAL A 102 48.10 8.16 25.50
N ARG A 103 48.70 7.22 26.24
CA ARG A 103 49.79 6.34 25.77
C ARG A 103 49.32 4.98 25.24
N ASP A 104 48.00 4.79 25.09
CA ASP A 104 47.38 3.53 24.65
C ASP A 104 46.51 3.73 23.39
N LEU A 105 46.91 4.60 22.47
CA LEU A 105 46.21 4.71 21.17
C LEU A 105 46.87 3.82 20.12
N PRO A 106 46.08 3.06 19.32
CA PRO A 106 46.60 2.50 18.08
C PRO A 106 47.17 3.66 17.26
N SER A 107 48.38 3.50 16.74
CA SER A 107 48.93 4.45 15.78
C SER A 107 47.91 4.69 14.66
N THR A 108 47.80 5.91 14.16
CA THR A 108 46.93 6.23 13.00
C THR A 108 47.13 5.23 11.86
N VAL A 109 48.36 4.79 11.65
CA VAL A 109 48.73 3.81 10.62
C VAL A 109 48.11 2.44 10.92
N THR A 110 48.16 1.96 12.17
CA THR A 110 47.53 0.70 12.58
C THR A 110 46.00 0.77 12.49
N PHE A 111 45.38 1.90 12.81
CA PHE A 111 43.94 2.10 12.65
C PHE A 111 43.53 2.09 11.17
N GLN A 112 44.23 2.86 10.32
CA GLN A 112 44.02 2.90 8.88
C GLN A 112 44.17 1.52 8.25
N HIS A 113 45.21 0.77 8.64
CA HIS A 113 45.44 -0.58 8.14
C HIS A 113 44.32 -1.55 8.56
N ASN A 114 43.85 -1.46 9.81
CA ASN A 114 42.74 -2.27 10.30
C ASN A 114 41.44 -1.95 9.54
N MET A 115 41.10 -0.67 9.38
CA MET A 115 39.90 -0.27 8.63
C MET A 115 39.98 -0.65 7.15
N ALA A 116 41.14 -0.50 6.51
CA ALA A 116 41.35 -0.93 5.13
C ALA A 116 41.11 -2.43 4.97
N ASN A 117 41.57 -3.25 5.93
CA ASN A 117 41.30 -4.69 5.93
C ASN A 117 39.80 -4.99 6.11
N LYS A 118 39.11 -4.35 7.08
CA LYS A 118 37.66 -4.50 7.27
C LYS A 118 36.87 -4.13 6.01
N VAL A 119 37.18 -3.01 5.37
CA VAL A 119 36.55 -2.57 4.11
C VAL A 119 36.81 -3.59 2.99
N LYS A 120 38.01 -4.15 2.93
CA LYS A 120 38.36 -5.20 1.96
C LYS A 120 37.59 -6.51 2.20
N ASP A 121 37.36 -6.88 3.46
CA ASP A 121 36.58 -8.05 3.83
C ASP A 121 35.09 -7.87 3.45
N ILE A 122 34.54 -6.67 3.65
CA ILE A 122 33.19 -6.30 3.19
C ILE A 122 33.10 -6.37 1.67
N LEU A 123 34.05 -5.79 0.94
CA LEU A 123 34.10 -5.85 -0.53
C LEU A 123 34.16 -7.29 -1.04
N THR A 124 34.96 -8.14 -0.40
CA THR A 124 35.07 -9.56 -0.73
C THR A 124 33.74 -10.28 -0.50
N SER A 125 33.07 -9.98 0.61
CA SER A 125 31.75 -10.53 0.93
C SER A 125 30.67 -10.08 -0.06
N LEU A 126 30.71 -8.83 -0.53
CA LEU A 126 29.83 -8.33 -1.58
C LEU A 126 30.11 -8.99 -2.94
N ASP A 127 31.39 -9.18 -3.29
CA ASP A 127 31.80 -9.87 -4.53
C ASP A 127 31.34 -11.35 -4.51
N ASP A 128 31.47 -12.03 -3.37
CA ASP A 128 30.98 -13.40 -3.17
C ASP A 128 29.45 -13.48 -3.28
N LEU A 129 28.73 -12.52 -2.66
CA LEU A 129 27.28 -12.43 -2.79
C LEU A 129 26.84 -12.17 -4.24
N ASN A 130 27.57 -11.34 -4.98
CA ASN A 130 27.31 -11.05 -6.39
C ASN A 130 27.58 -12.27 -7.28
N LYS A 131 28.63 -13.05 -6.97
CA LYS A 131 28.92 -14.31 -7.65
C LYS A 131 27.83 -15.35 -7.38
N ILE A 132 27.39 -15.50 -6.14
CA ILE A 132 26.23 -16.32 -5.77
C ILE A 132 24.99 -15.82 -6.54
N ALA A 133 24.75 -14.52 -6.67
CA ALA A 133 23.62 -14.02 -7.43
C ALA A 133 23.68 -14.39 -8.92
N LYS A 134 24.87 -14.39 -9.54
CA LYS A 134 25.09 -14.84 -10.92
C LYS A 134 24.90 -16.34 -11.09
N ASP A 135 25.54 -17.15 -10.25
CA ASP A 135 25.56 -18.61 -10.36
C ASP A 135 24.17 -19.24 -10.14
N TYR A 136 23.34 -18.61 -9.32
CA TYR A 136 21.97 -19.05 -9.04
C TYR A 136 20.90 -18.36 -9.93
N GLY A 137 21.31 -17.64 -10.98
CA GLY A 137 20.40 -17.04 -11.95
C GLY A 137 19.51 -15.91 -11.40
N LEU A 138 19.87 -15.32 -10.26
CA LEU A 138 19.08 -14.24 -9.63
C LEU A 138 19.01 -12.98 -10.51
N GLN A 139 19.98 -12.78 -11.42
CA GLN A 139 19.98 -11.69 -12.39
C GLN A 139 19.02 -11.92 -13.58
N GLN A 140 18.64 -13.17 -13.89
CA GLN A 140 17.72 -13.49 -14.99
C GLN A 140 16.25 -13.20 -14.64
N LEU A 141 15.95 -12.93 -13.37
CA LEU A 141 14.60 -12.57 -12.91
C LEU A 141 14.22 -11.12 -13.22
N ALA A 142 15.13 -10.24 -13.67
CA ALA A 142 14.79 -8.85 -14.00
C ALA A 142 14.08 -8.70 -15.36
N VAL A 143 14.18 -9.69 -16.25
CA VAL A 143 13.75 -9.54 -17.66
C VAL A 143 12.56 -10.43 -18.01
N ASP A 144 12.42 -11.62 -17.43
CA ASP A 144 11.36 -12.54 -17.83
C ASP A 144 10.42 -12.91 -16.67
N GLN A 145 9.13 -12.67 -16.94
CA GLN A 145 7.97 -12.88 -16.06
C GLN A 145 7.72 -11.75 -15.05
N ARG A 146 7.41 -10.56 -15.57
CA ARG A 146 6.40 -9.70 -14.94
C ARG A 146 5.10 -10.50 -14.85
N ILE A 147 4.92 -11.27 -13.78
CA ILE A 147 3.57 -11.62 -13.36
C ILE A 147 3.01 -10.31 -12.85
N PHE A 148 2.40 -9.58 -13.77
CA PHE A 148 1.51 -8.47 -13.50
C PHE A 148 0.51 -8.97 -12.45
N ILE A 149 0.75 -8.63 -11.18
CA ILE A 149 -0.35 -8.47 -10.25
C ILE A 149 -1.06 -7.26 -10.84
N PRO A 150 -2.28 -7.37 -11.38
CA PRO A 150 -2.96 -6.20 -11.89
C PRO A 150 -3.07 -5.21 -10.74
N SER A 151 -2.38 -4.08 -10.85
CA SER A 151 -2.72 -2.86 -10.11
C SER A 151 -4.16 -2.43 -10.42
N ASN A 152 -4.71 -2.95 -11.52
CA ASN A 152 -6.07 -2.77 -11.99
C ASN A 152 -6.97 -3.94 -11.56
N VAL A 153 -7.14 -4.17 -10.24
CA VAL A 153 -8.30 -4.97 -9.80
C VAL A 153 -9.52 -4.06 -9.94
N GLU A 154 -10.14 -4.10 -11.12
CA GLU A 154 -11.38 -3.35 -11.38
C GLU A 154 -12.48 -3.79 -10.41
N THR A 155 -13.11 -2.82 -9.76
CA THR A 155 -14.23 -3.04 -8.87
C THR A 155 -15.54 -2.78 -9.62
N VAL A 156 -16.34 -3.83 -9.80
CA VAL A 156 -17.67 -3.69 -10.43
C VAL A 156 -18.72 -3.27 -9.40
N SER A 157 -19.75 -2.54 -9.85
CA SER A 157 -20.89 -2.13 -9.01
C SER A 157 -21.80 -3.30 -8.61
N PHE A 158 -21.79 -4.41 -9.35
CA PHE A 158 -22.62 -5.59 -9.07
C PHE A 158 -22.20 -6.33 -7.78
N LEU A 159 -23.18 -6.77 -7.01
CA LEU A 159 -23.01 -7.50 -5.76
C LEU A 159 -23.88 -8.75 -5.74
N ASP A 160 -23.32 -9.85 -5.24
CA ASP A 160 -24.09 -10.92 -4.61
C ASP A 160 -24.23 -10.56 -3.12
N ASP A 161 -25.38 -9.99 -2.76
CA ASP A 161 -25.68 -9.47 -1.41
C ASP A 161 -25.85 -10.56 -0.36
N SER A 162 -25.95 -11.83 -0.79
CA SER A 162 -26.34 -12.95 0.08
C SER A 162 -25.40 -13.21 1.27
N ASN A 163 -24.16 -12.70 1.23
CA ASN A 163 -23.10 -13.04 2.17
C ASN A 163 -22.47 -11.85 2.91
N ILE A 164 -23.16 -10.71 2.98
CA ILE A 164 -22.65 -9.51 3.66
C ILE A 164 -23.16 -9.45 5.11
N VAL A 165 -22.23 -9.48 6.07
CA VAL A 165 -22.52 -9.51 7.51
C VAL A 165 -22.08 -8.21 8.18
N GLY A 166 -22.84 -7.73 9.17
CA GLY A 166 -22.43 -6.67 10.10
C GLY A 166 -22.36 -5.24 9.56
N LYS A 167 -22.82 -4.99 8.32
CA LYS A 167 -22.70 -3.67 7.68
C LYS A 167 -23.97 -2.81 7.66
N LYS A 168 -25.09 -3.28 8.20
CA LYS A 168 -26.38 -2.55 8.17
C LYS A 168 -26.30 -1.15 8.77
N ASN A 169 -25.67 -0.99 9.94
CA ASN A 169 -25.54 0.30 10.60
C ASN A 169 -24.63 1.28 9.83
N ASP A 170 -23.54 0.76 9.25
CA ASP A 170 -22.65 1.58 8.40
C ASP A 170 -23.41 2.05 7.15
N VAL A 171 -24.21 1.17 6.53
CA VAL A 171 -25.05 1.50 5.35
C VAL A 171 -26.03 2.61 5.70
N SER A 172 -26.81 2.46 6.78
CA SER A 172 -27.78 3.48 7.19
C SER A 172 -27.13 4.83 7.42
N LYS A 173 -25.98 4.89 8.11
CA LYS A 173 -25.27 6.14 8.37
C LYS A 173 -24.84 6.85 7.08
N VAL A 174 -24.28 6.11 6.13
CA VAL A 174 -23.82 6.71 4.87
C VAL A 174 -25.03 7.11 4.00
N ALA A 175 -26.08 6.29 3.95
CA ALA A 175 -27.32 6.63 3.25
C ALA A 175 -27.95 7.91 3.81
N ASP A 176 -28.01 8.06 5.13
CA ASP A 176 -28.49 9.27 5.80
C ASP A 176 -27.67 10.51 5.40
N MET A 177 -26.35 10.40 5.32
CA MET A 177 -25.47 11.49 4.86
C MET A 177 -25.75 11.89 3.39
N LEU A 178 -26.14 10.94 2.55
CA LEU A 178 -26.46 11.18 1.13
C LEU A 178 -27.84 11.80 0.94
N VAL A 179 -28.83 11.37 1.73
CA VAL A 179 -30.23 11.80 1.58
C VAL A 179 -30.55 13.06 2.42
N SER A 180 -29.68 13.42 3.36
CA SER A 180 -29.86 14.57 4.27
C SER A 180 -30.27 15.85 3.52
N PRO A 181 -31.39 16.49 3.93
CA PRO A 181 -31.92 17.68 3.27
C PRO A 181 -31.16 18.97 3.62
N GLN A 182 -30.20 18.92 4.56
CA GLN A 182 -29.46 20.11 5.01
C GLN A 182 -28.29 20.51 4.10
N ASP A 183 -28.08 19.78 3.01
CA ASP A 183 -27.01 20.05 2.07
C ASP A 183 -27.50 20.87 0.87
N ASP A 184 -27.17 22.16 0.88
CA ASP A 184 -27.58 23.11 -0.14
C ASP A 184 -26.53 23.30 -1.26
N ARG A 185 -25.49 22.47 -1.29
CA ARG A 185 -24.42 22.54 -2.30
C ARG A 185 -24.85 21.92 -3.62
N THR A 186 -24.23 22.36 -4.72
CA THR A 186 -24.38 21.75 -6.04
C THR A 186 -23.87 20.31 -6.03
N VAL A 187 -22.65 20.12 -5.51
CA VAL A 187 -22.00 18.83 -5.35
C VAL A 187 -21.39 18.78 -3.94
N SER A 188 -21.58 17.67 -3.24
CA SER A 188 -20.92 17.41 -1.98
C SER A 188 -20.40 15.98 -1.90
N VAL A 189 -19.44 15.77 -1.01
CA VAL A 189 -18.61 14.56 -1.00
C VAL A 189 -18.71 13.89 0.37
N VAL A 190 -18.93 12.59 0.35
CA VAL A 190 -18.98 11.70 1.51
C VAL A 190 -17.78 10.75 1.43
N PRO A 191 -16.67 11.06 2.12
CA PRO A 191 -15.52 10.16 2.16
C PRO A 191 -15.79 8.97 3.08
N ILE A 192 -15.55 7.76 2.59
CA ILE A 192 -15.47 6.51 3.36
C ILE A 192 -14.00 6.15 3.51
N VAL A 193 -13.45 6.34 4.70
CA VAL A 193 -12.01 6.14 4.99
C VAL A 193 -11.78 5.01 5.97
N GLY A 194 -10.65 4.31 5.85
CA GLY A 194 -10.28 3.24 6.74
C GLY A 194 -9.29 2.25 6.15
N MET A 195 -8.83 1.32 6.98
CA MET A 195 -7.77 0.36 6.63
C MET A 195 -8.12 -0.52 5.42
N ALA A 196 -7.09 -1.09 4.80
CA ALA A 196 -7.26 -2.11 3.77
C ALA A 196 -8.05 -3.32 4.33
N GLY A 197 -8.96 -3.87 3.52
CA GLY A 197 -9.74 -5.05 3.91
C GLY A 197 -10.88 -4.85 4.91
N ILE A 198 -11.12 -3.61 5.41
CA ILE A 198 -12.22 -3.29 6.35
C ILE A 198 -13.62 -3.31 5.68
N GLY A 199 -13.67 -3.33 4.35
CA GLY A 199 -14.91 -3.39 3.57
C GLY A 199 -15.46 -2.05 3.08
N LYS A 200 -14.62 -1.03 2.85
CA LYS A 200 -15.05 0.29 2.30
C LYS A 200 -15.77 0.18 0.96
N THR A 201 -15.15 -0.49 -0.01
CA THR A 201 -15.75 -0.75 -1.33
C THR A 201 -17.06 -1.51 -1.19
N THR A 202 -17.12 -2.53 -0.32
CA THR A 202 -18.35 -3.27 -0.04
C THR A 202 -19.43 -2.35 0.53
N LEU A 203 -19.09 -1.49 1.48
CA LEU A 203 -20.03 -0.51 2.04
C LEU A 203 -20.54 0.47 0.97
N ALA A 204 -19.65 1.05 0.18
CA ALA A 204 -20.02 1.96 -0.90
C ALA A 204 -20.96 1.30 -1.92
N ARG A 205 -20.72 0.03 -2.26
CA ARG A 205 -21.62 -0.74 -3.15
C ARG A 205 -22.99 -1.01 -2.52
N LEU A 206 -23.05 -1.39 -1.24
CA LEU A 206 -24.33 -1.58 -0.53
C LEU A 206 -25.15 -0.29 -0.51
N VAL A 207 -24.50 0.83 -0.22
CA VAL A 207 -25.12 2.16 -0.23
C VAL A 207 -25.56 2.56 -1.64
N TYR A 208 -24.76 2.23 -2.65
CA TYR A 208 -25.09 2.52 -4.04
C TYR A 208 -26.41 1.87 -4.47
N HIS A 209 -26.72 0.67 -3.97
CA HIS A 209 -27.97 -0.08 -4.22
C HIS A 209 -29.03 0.08 -3.12
N ASP A 210 -28.80 0.95 -2.13
CA ASP A 210 -29.78 1.18 -1.07
C ASP A 210 -31.04 1.86 -1.62
N VAL A 211 -32.22 1.38 -1.23
CA VAL A 211 -33.51 1.80 -1.79
C VAL A 211 -33.74 3.31 -1.68
N ASP A 212 -33.32 3.94 -0.59
CA ASP A 212 -33.51 5.38 -0.40
C ASP A 212 -32.52 6.19 -1.25
N VAL A 213 -31.31 5.66 -1.46
CA VAL A 213 -30.33 6.21 -2.40
C VAL A 213 -30.83 6.05 -3.84
N GLU A 214 -31.33 4.88 -4.23
CA GLU A 214 -31.87 4.63 -5.57
C GLU A 214 -33.03 5.58 -5.90
N ARG A 215 -33.88 5.88 -4.91
CA ARG A 215 -35.00 6.81 -5.07
C ARG A 215 -34.57 8.27 -5.15
N ARG A 216 -33.42 8.62 -4.55
CA ARG A 216 -32.96 10.00 -4.43
C ARG A 216 -32.17 10.49 -5.66
N PHE A 217 -31.48 9.60 -6.36
CA PHE A 217 -30.59 9.95 -7.47
C PHE A 217 -31.08 9.33 -8.78
N ASP A 218 -31.35 10.17 -9.79
CA ASP A 218 -31.87 9.73 -11.08
C ASP A 218 -30.80 9.00 -11.91
N VAL A 219 -29.53 9.36 -11.72
CA VAL A 219 -28.39 8.73 -12.40
C VAL A 219 -27.30 8.42 -11.38
N ARG A 220 -26.73 7.23 -11.48
CA ARG A 220 -25.67 6.77 -10.57
C ARG A 220 -24.49 6.24 -11.37
N PHE A 221 -23.28 6.63 -11.00
CA PHE A 221 -22.04 6.24 -11.68
C PHE A 221 -21.07 5.59 -10.69
N TRP A 222 -20.26 4.66 -11.19
CA TRP A 222 -19.22 3.99 -10.41
C TRP A 222 -17.92 3.96 -11.22
N VAL A 223 -16.83 4.41 -10.62
CA VAL A 223 -15.50 4.48 -11.22
C VAL A 223 -14.48 3.93 -10.22
N CYS A 224 -13.64 2.99 -10.67
CA CYS A 224 -12.50 2.52 -9.90
C CYS A 224 -11.28 3.39 -10.26
N VAL A 225 -10.80 4.21 -9.32
CA VAL A 225 -9.73 5.18 -9.61
C VAL A 225 -8.34 4.58 -9.47
N SER A 226 -8.10 3.72 -8.47
CA SER A 226 -6.77 3.17 -8.20
C SER A 226 -5.71 4.28 -8.02
N ASP A 227 -4.47 4.03 -8.44
CA ASP A 227 -3.28 4.86 -8.19
C ASP A 227 -3.18 6.14 -9.04
N ASP A 228 -3.68 6.13 -10.27
CA ASP A 228 -3.64 7.29 -11.19
C ASP A 228 -4.93 8.11 -11.13
N PHE A 229 -4.90 9.27 -10.46
CA PHE A 229 -6.02 10.21 -10.40
C PHE A 229 -6.02 11.12 -11.63
N ASN A 230 -6.69 10.67 -12.70
CA ASN A 230 -6.75 11.38 -13.97
C ASN A 230 -8.20 11.78 -14.33
N VAL A 231 -8.49 13.08 -14.35
CA VAL A 231 -9.86 13.59 -14.59
C VAL A 231 -10.42 13.12 -15.93
N LYS A 232 -9.61 13.14 -17.00
CA LYS A 232 -10.07 12.71 -18.33
C LYS A 232 -10.42 11.23 -18.36
N ARG A 233 -9.64 10.40 -17.65
CA ARG A 233 -9.91 8.96 -17.53
C ARG A 233 -11.19 8.70 -16.75
N ILE A 234 -11.34 9.35 -15.58
CA ILE A 234 -12.54 9.25 -14.74
C ILE A 234 -13.80 9.63 -15.54
N LEU A 235 -13.81 10.79 -16.21
CA LEU A 235 -14.97 11.21 -17.01
C LEU A 235 -15.27 10.28 -18.18
N ARG A 236 -14.23 9.65 -18.77
CA ARG A 236 -14.40 8.65 -19.82
C ARG A 236 -15.08 7.38 -19.29
N GLU A 237 -14.59 6.84 -18.18
CA GLU A 237 -15.16 5.63 -17.55
C GLU A 237 -16.64 5.84 -17.17
N ILE A 238 -17.00 7.04 -16.67
CA ILE A 238 -18.41 7.41 -16.40
C ILE A 238 -19.28 7.31 -17.67
N LEU A 239 -18.73 7.72 -18.81
CA LEU A 239 -19.45 7.70 -20.08
C LEU A 239 -19.58 6.28 -20.64
N GLU A 240 -18.55 5.45 -20.47
CA GLU A 240 -18.47 4.07 -20.99
C GLU A 240 -19.48 3.11 -20.32
N HIS A 241 -19.78 3.27 -19.03
CA HIS A 241 -20.59 2.33 -18.24
C HIS A 241 -22.03 2.09 -18.76
N ASP A 242 -22.57 2.93 -19.64
CA ASP A 242 -23.98 2.88 -20.06
C ASP A 242 -24.16 2.83 -21.59
N MET A 243 -23.04 2.69 -22.33
CA MET A 243 -23.11 2.60 -23.78
C MET A 243 -23.53 1.18 -24.15
N ASN A 244 -24.78 1.02 -24.59
CA ASN A 244 -25.05 0.08 -25.67
C ASN A 244 -24.04 0.43 -26.77
N TYR A 245 -23.06 -0.45 -26.96
CA TYR A 245 -21.77 -0.22 -27.63
C TYR A 245 -21.93 0.00 -29.14
N GLN A 246 -22.72 0.99 -29.54
CA GLN A 246 -23.07 1.28 -30.93
C GLN A 246 -22.94 2.78 -31.18
N HIS A 247 -21.80 3.14 -31.79
CA HIS A 247 -21.62 4.27 -32.71
C HIS A 247 -21.35 5.70 -32.20
N THR A 248 -20.82 5.94 -30.99
CA THR A 248 -20.19 7.26 -30.73
C THR A 248 -18.77 7.17 -30.23
N SER A 249 -17.84 7.84 -30.94
CA SER A 249 -16.48 8.05 -30.47
C SER A 249 -16.51 8.80 -29.13
N ILE A 250 -15.68 8.36 -28.19
CA ILE A 250 -15.48 9.07 -26.93
C ILE A 250 -14.53 10.23 -27.22
N PRO A 251 -14.92 11.47 -26.92
CA PRO A 251 -14.05 12.63 -27.14
C PRO A 251 -12.75 12.51 -26.34
N GLN A 252 -11.65 13.02 -26.88
CA GLN A 252 -10.36 13.04 -26.19
C GLN A 252 -10.11 14.33 -25.38
N ASN A 253 -10.82 15.41 -25.71
CA ASN A 253 -10.71 16.69 -25.01
C ASN A 253 -11.69 16.74 -23.82
N LEU A 254 -11.21 17.30 -22.70
CA LEU A 254 -11.95 17.45 -21.44
C LEU A 254 -13.29 18.19 -21.62
N ASN A 255 -13.30 19.30 -22.36
CA ASN A 255 -14.54 20.07 -22.59
C ASN A 255 -15.62 19.24 -23.27
N ALA A 256 -15.23 18.39 -24.22
CA ALA A 256 -16.14 17.53 -24.95
C ALA A 256 -16.63 16.35 -24.08
N LEU A 257 -15.77 15.79 -23.21
CA LEU A 257 -16.16 14.80 -22.20
C LEU A 257 -17.21 15.39 -21.23
N THR A 258 -16.93 16.58 -20.68
CA THR A 258 -17.83 17.30 -19.77
C THR A 258 -19.16 17.62 -20.46
N ALA A 259 -19.15 18.12 -21.70
CA ALA A 259 -20.37 18.39 -22.46
C ALA A 259 -21.18 17.11 -22.73
N LYS A 260 -20.53 15.99 -23.05
CA LYS A 260 -21.20 14.70 -23.28
C LYS A 260 -21.81 14.15 -21.98
N LEU A 261 -21.10 14.27 -20.86
CA LEU A 261 -21.61 13.86 -19.54
C LEU A 261 -22.80 14.71 -19.11
N LYS A 262 -22.75 16.02 -19.33
CA LYS A 262 -23.89 16.93 -19.14
C LYS A 262 -25.10 16.48 -19.94
N GLY A 263 -24.93 16.23 -21.24
CA GLY A 263 -26.00 15.73 -22.10
C GLY A 263 -26.58 14.40 -21.61
N LYS A 264 -25.75 13.48 -21.10
CA LYS A 264 -26.19 12.20 -20.53
C LYS A 264 -27.05 12.39 -19.28
N ILE A 265 -26.61 13.23 -18.35
CA ILE A 265 -27.40 13.56 -17.16
C ILE A 265 -28.73 14.21 -17.56
N GLU A 266 -28.72 15.16 -18.50
CA GLU A 266 -29.91 15.83 -19.00
C GLU A 266 -30.88 14.91 -19.76
N GLN A 267 -30.41 13.84 -20.41
CA GLN A 267 -31.26 12.85 -21.07
C GLN A 267 -32.00 11.95 -20.08
N ALA A 268 -31.47 11.77 -18.87
CA ALA A 268 -32.14 11.02 -17.81
C ALA A 268 -33.38 11.73 -17.24
N LYS A 269 -33.73 12.94 -17.73
CA LYS A 269 -34.96 13.67 -17.37
C LYS A 269 -36.20 12.84 -17.67
N ARG A 270 -36.76 12.18 -16.65
CA ARG A 270 -38.09 11.56 -16.69
C ARG A 270 -39.21 12.57 -16.34
N GLY A 271 -39.12 13.79 -16.86
CA GLY A 271 -40.05 14.88 -16.53
C GLY A 271 -39.78 15.61 -15.21
N ASN A 272 -38.74 15.25 -14.46
CA ASN A 272 -38.26 16.01 -13.30
C ASN A 272 -37.35 17.17 -13.73
N GLU A 273 -37.60 18.37 -13.19
CA GLU A 273 -36.75 19.55 -13.44
C GLU A 273 -35.41 19.48 -12.66
N GLN A 274 -35.39 18.77 -11.53
CA GLN A 274 -34.21 18.66 -10.65
C GLN A 274 -33.59 17.26 -10.68
N ILE A 275 -32.86 16.94 -11.76
CA ILE A 275 -32.04 15.73 -11.82
C ILE A 275 -30.90 15.82 -10.80
N LYS A 276 -30.65 14.72 -10.09
CA LYS A 276 -29.53 14.54 -9.18
C LYS A 276 -28.73 13.31 -9.58
N TYR A 277 -27.41 13.42 -9.58
CA TYR A 277 -26.53 12.27 -9.77
C TYR A 277 -25.81 11.87 -8.48
N LEU A 278 -25.46 10.60 -8.40
CA LEU A 278 -24.49 10.05 -7.47
C LEU A 278 -23.29 9.52 -8.24
N LEU A 279 -22.07 9.87 -7.83
CA LEU A 279 -20.83 9.32 -8.37
C LEU A 279 -20.07 8.60 -7.27
N VAL A 280 -19.64 7.36 -7.50
CA VAL A 280 -18.69 6.66 -6.62
C VAL A 280 -17.32 6.64 -7.26
N LEU A 281 -16.34 7.17 -6.53
CA LEU A 281 -14.90 7.07 -6.83
C LEU A 281 -14.29 6.08 -5.83
N ASP A 282 -14.04 4.86 -6.29
CA ASP A 282 -13.55 3.76 -5.46
C ASP A 282 -12.00 3.66 -5.49
N ASP A 283 -11.41 3.37 -4.33
CA ASP A 283 -9.97 3.19 -4.07
C ASP A 283 -9.11 4.37 -4.56
N VAL A 284 -9.41 5.58 -4.07
CA VAL A 284 -8.68 6.81 -4.39
C VAL A 284 -7.40 6.94 -3.54
N TRP A 285 -6.24 7.03 -4.19
CA TRP A 285 -4.92 7.13 -3.53
C TRP A 285 -4.34 8.55 -3.49
N ASN A 286 -4.71 9.42 -4.41
CA ASN A 286 -4.29 10.82 -4.44
C ASN A 286 -5.40 11.69 -5.04
N VAL A 287 -5.26 13.00 -4.88
CA VAL A 287 -6.28 14.00 -5.21
C VAL A 287 -5.63 15.27 -5.77
N GLU A 288 -4.60 15.11 -6.60
CA GLU A 288 -3.87 16.24 -7.19
C GLU A 288 -4.77 17.07 -8.11
N GLN A 289 -5.59 16.42 -8.95
CA GLN A 289 -6.51 17.06 -9.89
C GLN A 289 -7.94 17.18 -9.35
N TRP A 290 -8.12 17.17 -8.03
CA TRP A 290 -9.44 17.14 -7.39
C TRP A 290 -10.29 18.36 -7.74
N ASP A 291 -9.71 19.56 -7.69
CA ASP A 291 -10.44 20.80 -8.00
C ASP A 291 -10.90 20.85 -9.46
N GLU A 292 -10.09 20.35 -10.39
CA GLU A 292 -10.45 20.23 -11.82
C GLU A 292 -11.63 19.25 -12.01
N LEU A 293 -11.62 18.12 -11.30
CA LEU A 293 -12.75 17.19 -11.31
C LEU A 293 -14.02 17.86 -10.76
N MET A 294 -13.93 18.55 -9.62
CA MET A 294 -15.06 19.23 -9.01
C MET A 294 -15.64 20.32 -9.92
N TRP A 295 -14.80 21.12 -10.58
CA TRP A 295 -15.27 22.09 -11.58
C TRP A 295 -16.00 21.44 -12.75
N CYS A 296 -15.52 20.29 -13.23
CA CYS A 296 -16.23 19.53 -14.27
C CYS A 296 -17.60 19.04 -13.75
N LEU A 297 -17.63 18.43 -12.56
CA LEU A 297 -18.82 17.86 -11.93
C LEU A 297 -19.89 18.91 -11.59
N GLU A 298 -19.49 20.10 -11.16
CA GLU A 298 -20.39 21.25 -10.97
C GLU A 298 -20.80 21.90 -12.30
N GLY A 299 -19.99 21.74 -13.35
CA GLY A 299 -20.28 22.22 -14.69
C GLY A 299 -21.34 21.39 -15.42
N VAL A 300 -21.36 20.07 -15.17
CA VAL A 300 -22.30 19.15 -15.85
C VAL A 300 -23.72 19.20 -15.31
N ASN A 301 -23.92 19.56 -14.04
CA ASN A 301 -25.25 19.74 -13.46
C ASN A 301 -25.23 20.87 -12.42
N LYS A 302 -26.09 21.87 -12.60
CA LYS A 302 -26.22 23.00 -11.67
C LYS A 302 -27.27 22.79 -10.58
N ASN A 303 -28.00 21.67 -10.63
CA ASN A 303 -28.98 21.33 -9.61
C ASN A 303 -28.27 21.05 -8.28
N ARG A 304 -28.94 21.38 -7.17
CA ARG A 304 -28.42 21.11 -5.82
C ARG A 304 -28.64 19.66 -5.42
N GLY A 305 -27.75 19.15 -4.58
CA GLY A 305 -27.87 17.82 -3.98
C GLY A 305 -27.31 16.68 -4.84
N ASN A 306 -26.39 16.93 -5.78
CA ASN A 306 -25.56 15.87 -6.35
C ASN A 306 -24.54 15.41 -5.31
N LYS A 307 -24.17 14.13 -5.34
CA LYS A 307 -23.28 13.52 -4.35
C LYS A 307 -22.11 12.77 -4.98
N VAL A 308 -20.97 12.81 -4.30
CA VAL A 308 -19.81 11.97 -4.60
C VAL A 308 -19.47 11.13 -3.38
N ILE A 309 -19.35 9.81 -3.53
CA ILE A 309 -18.75 8.93 -2.52
C ILE A 309 -17.30 8.71 -2.93
N VAL A 310 -16.37 8.93 -2.00
CA VAL A 310 -14.95 8.60 -2.21
C VAL A 310 -14.57 7.50 -1.23
N THR A 311 -14.07 6.36 -1.71
CA THR A 311 -13.44 5.38 -0.82
C THR A 311 -11.93 5.55 -0.84
N THR A 312 -11.30 5.63 0.33
CA THR A 312 -9.84 5.80 0.42
C THR A 312 -9.26 5.15 1.68
N ARG A 313 -7.97 4.84 1.63
CA ARG A 313 -7.20 4.37 2.79
C ARG A 313 -6.44 5.50 3.48
N ILE A 314 -6.39 6.67 2.86
CA ILE A 314 -5.50 7.76 3.25
C ILE A 314 -6.34 8.85 3.90
N GLU A 315 -6.04 9.14 5.16
CA GLU A 315 -6.79 10.13 5.95
C GLU A 315 -6.67 11.54 5.34
N ASP A 316 -5.50 11.91 4.84
CA ASP A 316 -5.26 13.20 4.19
C ASP A 316 -6.09 13.37 2.91
N VAL A 317 -6.29 12.29 2.14
CA VAL A 317 -7.19 12.30 0.98
C VAL A 317 -8.62 12.55 1.44
N ALA A 318 -9.08 11.82 2.47
CA ALA A 318 -10.42 11.98 3.01
C ALA A 318 -10.67 13.42 3.52
N LEU A 319 -9.70 14.00 4.24
CA LEU A 319 -9.75 15.37 4.73
C LEU A 319 -9.81 16.40 3.60
N LYS A 320 -9.03 16.20 2.54
CA LYS A 320 -8.98 17.13 1.40
C LYS A 320 -10.27 17.14 0.59
N VAL A 321 -10.96 16.00 0.47
CA VAL A 321 -12.19 15.88 -0.32
C VAL A 321 -13.47 16.13 0.46
N GLU A 322 -13.42 16.11 1.80
CA GLU A 322 -14.60 16.34 2.65
C GLU A 322 -15.17 17.76 2.47
N THR A 323 -16.43 17.86 2.06
CA THR A 323 -17.06 19.16 1.77
C THR A 323 -17.81 19.77 2.96
N LEU A 324 -18.21 18.94 3.92
CA LEU A 324 -18.99 19.35 5.09
C LEU A 324 -18.45 18.64 6.33
N PRO A 325 -18.33 19.33 7.48
CA PRO A 325 -17.92 18.69 8.72
C PRO A 325 -18.84 17.52 9.08
N ASN A 326 -18.26 16.42 9.55
CA ASN A 326 -18.97 15.20 9.98
C ASN A 326 -19.65 14.43 8.84
N GLN A 327 -19.26 14.65 7.57
CA GLN A 327 -19.73 13.84 6.44
C GLN A 327 -18.75 12.75 6.02
N ARG A 328 -17.64 12.60 6.75
CA ARG A 328 -16.75 11.45 6.63
C ARG A 328 -17.22 10.28 7.48
N HIS A 329 -17.16 9.08 6.89
CA HIS A 329 -17.51 7.84 7.56
C HIS A 329 -16.32 6.88 7.65
N GLN A 330 -16.13 6.30 8.84
CA GLN A 330 -15.16 5.23 9.09
C GLN A 330 -15.93 3.94 9.39
N PRO A 331 -15.86 2.92 8.51
CA PRO A 331 -16.57 1.67 8.72
C PRO A 331 -16.10 0.97 10.00
N GLY A 332 -17.05 0.46 10.78
CA GLY A 332 -16.75 -0.30 11.99
C GLY A 332 -16.07 -1.65 11.68
N LYS A 333 -15.30 -2.14 12.66
CA LYS A 333 -14.85 -3.54 12.68
C LYS A 333 -16.06 -4.46 12.89
N LEU A 334 -15.98 -5.66 12.34
CA LEU A 334 -16.95 -6.72 12.63
C LEU A 334 -16.76 -7.23 14.06
N LYS A 335 -17.85 -7.72 14.64
CA LYS A 335 -17.78 -8.52 15.87
C LYS A 335 -17.20 -9.90 15.58
N ASP A 336 -16.69 -10.57 16.60
CA ASP A 336 -16.07 -11.90 16.45
C ASP A 336 -17.08 -12.93 15.92
N GLU A 337 -18.35 -12.83 16.32
CA GLU A 337 -19.42 -13.71 15.86
C GLU A 337 -19.76 -13.48 14.37
N GLU A 338 -19.63 -12.23 13.91
CA GLU A 338 -19.82 -11.86 12.51
C GLU A 338 -18.65 -12.35 11.65
N CYS A 339 -17.42 -12.23 12.15
CA CYS A 339 -16.24 -12.85 11.55
C CYS A 339 -16.38 -14.38 11.46
N TRP A 340 -16.87 -15.01 12.53
CA TRP A 340 -17.12 -16.45 12.55
C TRP A 340 -18.17 -16.86 11.51
N SER A 341 -19.25 -16.09 11.37
CA SER A 341 -20.29 -16.34 10.38
C SER A 341 -19.72 -16.38 8.96
N ILE A 342 -18.85 -15.42 8.61
CA ILE A 342 -18.15 -15.38 7.31
C ILE A 342 -17.22 -16.60 7.13
N ILE A 343 -16.41 -16.92 8.16
CA ILE A 343 -15.49 -18.07 8.11
C ILE A 343 -16.27 -19.36 7.90
N LYS A 344 -17.34 -19.55 8.67
CA LYS A 344 -18.18 -20.75 8.65
C LYS A 344 -18.81 -20.95 7.27
N GLU A 345 -19.43 -19.91 6.73
CA GLU A 345 -20.03 -19.90 5.39
C GLU A 345 -18.98 -20.28 4.33
N LYS A 346 -17.79 -19.69 4.36
CA LYS A 346 -16.73 -20.01 3.38
C LYS A 346 -16.09 -21.38 3.58
N ALA A 347 -15.89 -21.84 4.81
CA ALA A 347 -15.23 -23.10 5.10
C ALA A 347 -16.14 -24.32 4.83
N CYS A 348 -17.43 -24.18 5.12
CA CYS A 348 -18.36 -25.30 5.19
C CYS A 348 -19.64 -25.12 4.37
N GLY A 349 -19.97 -23.91 3.92
CA GLY A 349 -21.29 -23.61 3.37
C GLY A 349 -22.39 -24.03 4.36
N ASP A 350 -23.40 -24.73 3.86
CA ASP A 350 -24.50 -25.26 4.67
C ASP A 350 -24.21 -26.61 5.33
N SER A 351 -22.99 -27.14 5.21
CA SER A 351 -22.64 -28.43 5.80
C SER A 351 -22.64 -28.36 7.33
N PRO A 352 -23.21 -29.37 8.03
CA PRO A 352 -23.20 -29.40 9.49
C PRO A 352 -21.76 -29.48 10.02
N ILE A 353 -21.51 -28.78 11.14
CA ILE A 353 -20.20 -28.71 11.80
C ILE A 353 -20.37 -29.20 13.24
N SER A 354 -19.43 -30.05 13.69
CA SER A 354 -19.44 -30.54 15.08
C SER A 354 -19.24 -29.40 16.09
N PRO A 355 -19.87 -29.45 17.28
CA PRO A 355 -19.69 -28.41 18.30
C PRO A 355 -18.24 -28.16 18.68
N SER A 356 -17.40 -29.21 18.70
CA SER A 356 -15.96 -29.07 18.99
C SER A 356 -15.20 -28.25 17.93
N LEU A 357 -15.62 -28.31 16.66
CA LEU A 357 -15.02 -27.51 15.60
C LEU A 357 -15.54 -26.07 15.63
N VAL A 358 -16.80 -25.86 16.01
CA VAL A 358 -17.37 -24.50 16.20
C VAL A 358 -16.54 -23.71 17.20
N LEU A 359 -16.22 -24.29 18.36
CA LEU A 359 -15.40 -23.61 19.39
C LEU A 359 -14.01 -23.21 18.87
N ILE A 360 -13.38 -24.04 18.05
CA ILE A 360 -12.07 -23.72 17.45
C ILE A 360 -12.23 -22.61 16.40
N GLY A 361 -13.28 -22.69 15.59
CA GLY A 361 -13.59 -21.69 14.58
C GLY A 361 -13.89 -20.30 15.15
N GLU A 362 -14.61 -20.23 16.28
CA GLU A 362 -14.86 -19.00 17.02
C GLU A 362 -13.55 -18.41 17.56
N GLU A 363 -12.63 -19.24 18.07
CA GLU A 363 -11.33 -18.75 18.54
C GLU A 363 -10.44 -18.26 17.38
N ILE A 364 -10.50 -18.92 16.22
CA ILE A 364 -9.87 -18.43 14.99
C ILE A 364 -10.49 -17.10 14.55
N ALA A 365 -11.81 -16.92 14.70
CA ALA A 365 -12.49 -15.69 14.31
C ALA A 365 -12.01 -14.47 15.12
N LYS A 366 -11.70 -14.65 16.42
CA LYS A 366 -11.12 -13.59 17.26
C LYS A 366 -9.78 -13.10 16.73
N GLN A 367 -8.98 -13.99 16.15
CA GLN A 367 -7.70 -13.62 15.54
C GLN A 367 -7.87 -12.77 14.27
N CYS A 368 -9.05 -12.74 13.66
CA CYS A 368 -9.32 -11.84 12.53
C CYS A 368 -9.40 -10.36 12.95
N HIS A 369 -9.50 -10.08 14.26
CA HIS A 369 -9.60 -8.72 14.82
C HIS A 369 -10.68 -7.86 14.14
N GLY A 370 -11.80 -8.47 13.79
CA GLY A 370 -12.94 -7.82 13.14
C GLY A 370 -12.73 -7.45 11.67
N MET A 371 -11.69 -7.96 11.00
CA MET A 371 -11.39 -7.67 9.59
C MET A 371 -12.14 -8.63 8.64
N PRO A 372 -13.10 -8.16 7.81
CA PRO A 372 -13.87 -9.01 6.90
C PRO A 372 -13.00 -9.80 5.92
N LEU A 373 -11.93 -9.18 5.39
CA LEU A 373 -11.03 -9.83 4.45
C LEU A 373 -10.27 -11.00 5.09
N ALA A 374 -9.79 -10.84 6.32
CA ALA A 374 -9.13 -11.91 7.06
C ALA A 374 -10.07 -13.11 7.25
N ALA A 375 -11.31 -12.85 7.68
CA ALA A 375 -12.33 -13.88 7.83
C ALA A 375 -12.60 -14.64 6.52
N LYS A 376 -12.70 -13.94 5.38
CA LYS A 376 -12.88 -14.56 4.06
C LYS A 376 -11.69 -15.44 3.66
N VAL A 377 -10.47 -14.95 3.86
CA VAL A 377 -9.23 -15.66 3.51
C VAL A 377 -9.06 -16.92 4.35
N ILE A 378 -9.30 -16.82 5.67
CA ILE A 378 -9.23 -17.96 6.57
C ILE A 378 -10.29 -18.99 6.24
N GLY A 379 -11.55 -18.58 6.08
CA GLY A 379 -12.64 -19.48 5.69
C GLY A 379 -12.36 -20.18 4.34
N GLY A 380 -11.84 -19.45 3.36
CA GLY A 380 -11.42 -20.00 2.07
C GLY A 380 -10.26 -21.00 2.18
N THR A 381 -9.32 -20.77 3.09
CA THR A 381 -8.22 -21.71 3.40
C THR A 381 -8.76 -22.96 4.11
N MET A 382 -9.63 -22.78 5.11
CA MET A 382 -10.29 -23.85 5.85
C MET A 382 -11.10 -24.78 4.94
N ARG A 383 -11.70 -24.23 3.87
CA ARG A 383 -12.43 -25.01 2.86
C ARG A 383 -11.56 -26.07 2.16
N LYS A 384 -10.25 -25.83 2.04
CA LYS A 384 -9.31 -26.67 1.28
C LYS A 384 -8.64 -27.75 2.14
N ILE A 385 -8.89 -27.77 3.45
CA ILE A 385 -8.27 -28.71 4.39
C ILE A 385 -9.32 -29.64 4.99
N GLU A 386 -8.85 -30.73 5.60
CA GLU A 386 -9.70 -31.66 6.32
C GLU A 386 -10.45 -30.96 7.46
N ARG A 387 -11.74 -31.28 7.63
CA ARG A 387 -12.58 -30.80 8.73
C ARG A 387 -12.35 -31.62 10.00
N SER A 388 -11.10 -31.63 10.48
CA SER A 388 -10.69 -32.33 11.68
C SER A 388 -10.16 -31.36 12.73
N ARG A 389 -10.31 -31.74 14.01
CA ARG A 389 -9.83 -30.93 15.14
C ARG A 389 -8.35 -30.58 14.97
N GLY A 390 -7.53 -31.55 14.58
CA GLY A 390 -6.09 -31.37 14.39
C GLY A 390 -5.77 -30.38 13.28
N ALA A 391 -6.49 -30.41 12.16
CA ALA A 391 -6.24 -29.51 11.03
C ALA A 391 -6.65 -28.06 11.36
N TRP A 392 -7.77 -27.84 12.06
CA TRP A 392 -8.19 -26.50 12.46
C TRP A 392 -7.31 -25.91 13.57
N LEU A 393 -6.86 -26.73 14.53
CA LEU A 393 -5.86 -26.31 15.52
C LEU A 393 -4.52 -25.93 14.87
N LYS A 394 -4.15 -26.55 13.74
CA LYS A 394 -2.96 -26.12 12.99
C LYS A 394 -3.17 -24.71 12.43
N ILE A 395 -4.31 -24.41 11.81
CA ILE A 395 -4.63 -23.05 11.33
C ILE A 395 -4.53 -22.04 12.47
N GLN A 396 -5.20 -22.32 13.59
CA GLN A 396 -5.19 -21.47 14.78
C GLN A 396 -3.78 -21.18 15.32
N LYS A 397 -2.86 -22.14 15.17
CA LYS A 397 -1.47 -22.08 15.63
C LYS A 397 -0.47 -21.66 14.55
N SER A 398 -0.91 -21.45 13.31
CA SER A 398 -0.03 -21.21 12.16
C SER A 398 -0.12 -19.77 11.65
N ASP A 399 0.95 -19.33 11.00
CA ASP A 399 1.06 -18.04 10.31
C ASP A 399 0.31 -18.01 8.96
N VAL A 400 -0.88 -18.62 8.85
CA VAL A 400 -1.74 -18.56 7.64
C VAL A 400 -2.12 -17.12 7.24
N TRP A 401 -1.80 -16.16 8.12
CA TRP A 401 -1.84 -14.72 7.94
C TRP A 401 -1.01 -14.18 6.77
N ASP A 402 -0.06 -14.94 6.19
CA ASP A 402 0.74 -14.56 4.99
C ASP A 402 -0.10 -14.02 3.81
N SER A 403 -1.30 -14.55 3.63
CA SER A 403 -2.24 -14.12 2.58
C SER A 403 -3.04 -12.85 2.93
N VAL A 404 -3.14 -12.49 4.22
CA VAL A 404 -3.65 -11.19 4.68
C VAL A 404 -2.54 -10.13 4.54
N TYR A 405 -1.29 -10.52 4.82
CA TYR A 405 -0.12 -9.66 4.63
C TYR A 405 0.06 -9.20 3.19
N SER A 406 -0.27 -10.01 2.16
CA SER A 406 -0.15 -9.58 0.77
C SER A 406 -1.09 -8.41 0.41
N VAL A 407 -2.25 -8.29 1.08
CA VAL A 407 -3.19 -7.18 0.84
C VAL A 407 -2.79 -5.93 1.63
N LEU A 408 -2.20 -6.10 2.81
CA LEU A 408 -1.58 -5.01 3.58
C LEU A 408 -0.28 -4.52 2.92
N ARG A 409 0.41 -5.38 2.17
CA ARG A 409 1.66 -5.05 1.47
C ARG A 409 1.48 -3.87 0.52
N LEU A 410 0.37 -3.78 -0.21
CA LEU A 410 0.09 -2.61 -1.06
C LEU A 410 0.08 -1.30 -0.26
N SER A 411 -0.49 -1.29 0.94
CA SER A 411 -0.47 -0.11 1.81
C SER A 411 0.93 0.21 2.33
N PHE A 412 1.77 -0.80 2.57
CA PHE A 412 3.18 -0.61 2.88
C PHE A 412 3.98 -0.06 1.69
N ASP A 413 3.76 -0.60 0.48
CA ASP A 413 4.47 -0.23 -0.73
C ASP A 413 4.21 1.24 -1.12
N HIS A 414 3.02 1.75 -0.80
CA HIS A 414 2.60 3.14 -1.04
C HIS A 414 2.90 4.11 0.11
N LEU A 415 3.62 3.69 1.16
CA LEU A 415 4.12 4.64 2.17
C LEU A 415 5.02 5.68 1.48
N SER A 416 4.70 6.96 1.69
CA SER A 416 5.23 8.10 0.94
C SER A 416 6.73 8.33 1.10
N SER A 417 7.36 7.77 2.14
CA SER A 417 8.80 7.88 2.33
C SER A 417 9.46 6.55 2.74
N PRO A 418 10.72 6.33 2.32
CA PRO A 418 11.55 5.22 2.82
C PRO A 418 11.62 5.18 4.35
N CYS A 419 11.63 6.34 5.03
CA CYS A 419 11.65 6.44 6.48
C CYS A 419 10.38 5.86 7.13
N LEU A 420 9.20 6.11 6.55
CA LEU A 420 7.94 5.53 7.04
C LEU A 420 7.91 4.01 6.85
N LYS A 421 8.44 3.52 5.73
CA LYS A 421 8.61 2.07 5.51
C LYS A 421 9.53 1.45 6.56
N LYS A 422 10.63 2.13 6.93
CA LYS A 422 11.53 1.71 8.02
C LYS A 422 10.84 1.68 9.38
N CYS A 423 10.13 2.76 9.76
CA CYS A 423 9.39 2.82 11.02
C CYS A 423 8.34 1.71 11.12
N PHE A 424 7.59 1.47 10.04
CA PHE A 424 6.62 0.39 9.99
C PHE A 424 7.29 -0.99 10.15
N ALA A 425 8.38 -1.24 9.42
CA ALA A 425 9.11 -2.50 9.49
C ALA A 425 9.79 -2.75 10.85
N TYR A 426 10.20 -1.70 11.56
CA TYR A 426 10.75 -1.79 12.91
C TYR A 426 9.70 -2.19 13.95
N CYS A 427 8.44 -1.79 13.74
CA CYS A 427 7.33 -2.08 14.67
C CYS A 427 6.65 -3.43 14.41
N ALA A 428 7.02 -4.14 13.35
CA ALA A 428 6.45 -5.42 12.91
C ALA A 428 7.40 -6.57 13.27
#